data_AF-A0A399EXX1-F1
#
_entry.id   AF-A0A399EXX1-F1
#
_cell.length_a   1.000
_cell.length_b   1.000
_cell.length_c   1.000
_cell.angle_alpha   90.00
_cell.angle_beta   90.00
_cell.angle_gamma   90.00
#
_symmetry.space_group_name_H-M   'P 1'
#
loop_
_entity.id
_entity.type
_entity.pdbx_description
1 polymer ?
#
loop_
_entity_poly.entity_id
_entity_poly.type
_entity_poly.pdbx_seq_one_letter_code
_entity_poly.pdbx_strand_id
1 'polypeptide(L)' 'MEEVFRNPRPLLFTLALGAALLGGLVMAFSAQKAAPRWLAYVFWVVAALLMLLGLAQ' A
#
# COMPACT_ATOMS: atom_id res chain seq x y z
N MET A 1 -6.72 12.18 -20.45
CA MET A 1 -6.94 11.58 -19.12
C MET A 1 -7.62 10.21 -19.18
N GLU A 2 -8.21 9.79 -20.31
CA GLU A 2 -8.91 8.49 -20.44
C GLU A 2 -8.01 7.24 -20.47
N GLU A 3 -6.74 7.33 -20.89
CA GLU A 3 -5.88 6.14 -21.00
C GLU A 3 -5.47 5.53 -19.66
N VAL A 4 -5.42 6.32 -18.60
CA VAL A 4 -5.00 5.86 -17.25
C VAL A 4 -6.07 4.97 -16.61
N PHE A 5 -7.36 5.25 -16.86
CA PHE A 5 -8.46 4.39 -16.41
C PHE A 5 -8.63 3.16 -17.30
N ARG A 6 -8.04 3.15 -18.50
CA ARG A 6 -8.11 2.02 -19.45
C ARG A 6 -7.20 0.86 -19.05
N ASN A 7 -6.14 1.14 -18.31
CA ASN A 7 -5.27 0.12 -17.71
C ASN A 7 -4.87 0.55 -16.29
N PRO A 8 -5.72 0.29 -15.29
CA PRO A 8 -5.48 0.73 -13.91
C PRO A 8 -4.37 -0.06 -13.20
N ARG A 9 -3.88 -1.16 -13.78
CA ARG A 9 -2.87 -2.03 -13.17
C ARG A 9 -1.64 -1.27 -12.66
N PRO A 10 -0.94 -0.43 -13.46
CA PRO A 10 0.28 0.23 -12.99
C PRO A 10 -0.01 1.19 -11.83
N LEU A 11 -1.18 1.83 -11.85
CA LEU A 11 -1.59 2.79 -10.84
C LEU A 11 -1.91 2.09 -9.51
N LEU A 12 -2.62 0.96 -9.56
CA LEU A 12 -2.86 0.09 -8.41
C LEU A 12 -1.58 -0.48 -7.82
N PHE A 13 -0.63 -0.91 -8.66
CA PHE A 13 0.69 -1.37 -8.21
C PHE A 13 1.50 -0.26 -7.54
N THR A 14 1.50 0.95 -8.09
CA THR A 14 2.22 2.09 -7.51
C THR A 14 1.61 2.48 -6.17
N LEU A 15 0.28 2.48 -6.05
CA LEU A 15 -0.43 2.71 -4.80
C LEU A 15 -0.15 1.60 -3.77
N ALA A 16 -0.13 0.34 -4.19
CA ALA A 16 0.20 -0.79 -3.34
C ALA A 16 1.63 -0.67 -2.78
N LEU A 17 2.59 -0.32 -3.64
CA LEU A 17 3.99 -0.08 -3.24
C LEU A 17 4.10 1.08 -2.25
N GLY A 18 3.42 2.21 -2.51
CA GLY A 18 3.39 3.35 -1.61
C GLY A 18 2.81 2.99 -0.24
N ALA A 19 1.69 2.26 -0.21
CA ALA A 19 1.08 1.78 1.03
C ALA A 19 2.01 0.81 1.78
N ALA A 20 2.71 -0.10 1.08
CA ALA A 20 3.66 -1.02 1.70
C ALA A 20 4.84 -0.29 2.34
N LEU A 21 5.39 0.72 1.66
CA LEU A 21 6.48 1.57 2.15
C LEU A 21 6.04 2.38 3.37
N LEU A 22 4.84 2.96 3.36
CA LEU A 22 4.27 3.64 4.51
C LEU A 22 4.09 2.69 5.69
N GLY A 23 3.58 1.48 5.45
CA GLY A 23 3.49 0.45 6.49
C GLY A 23 4.85 0.09 7.07
N GLY A 24 5.88 -0.04 6.23
CA GLY A 24 7.27 -0.25 6.67
C GLY A 24 7.81 0.91 7.51
N LEU A 25 7.53 2.15 7.11
CA LEU A 25 7.93 3.35 7.84
C LEU A 25 7.23 3.44 9.19
N VAL A 26 5.93 3.16 9.25
CA VAL A 26 5.16 3.08 10.50
C VAL A 26 5.70 1.98 11.41
N MET A 27 6.11 0.82 10.85
CA MET A 27 6.73 -0.26 11.60
C MET A 27 8.09 0.18 12.19
N ALA A 28 8.89 0.91 11.42
CA ALA A 28 10.17 1.47 11.87
C ALA A 28 9.98 2.53 12.97
N PHE A 29 8.98 3.41 12.86
CA PHE A 29 8.62 4.35 13.93
C PHE A 29 8.04 3.65 15.15
N SER A 30 7.36 2.53 14.96
CA SER A 30 6.81 1.76 16.07
C SER A 30 7.89 1.08 16.91
N ALA A 31 9.03 0.73 16.31
CA ALA A 31 10.21 0.28 17.08
C ALA A 31 10.70 1.34 18.07
N GLN A 32 10.45 2.63 17.79
CA GLN A 32 10.82 3.77 18.63
C GLN A 32 9.68 4.22 19.57
N LYS A 33 8.57 3.46 19.65
CA LYS A 33 7.33 3.83 20.37
C LYS A 33 6.67 5.13 19.89
N ALA A 34 7.06 5.66 18.73
CA ALA A 34 6.50 6.88 18.14
C ALA A 34 5.21 6.62 17.35
N ALA A 35 4.92 5.36 17.01
CA ALA A 35 3.72 4.98 16.27
C ALA A 35 3.16 3.62 16.74
N PRO A 36 1.84 3.41 16.66
CA PRO A 36 1.23 2.13 17.00
C PRO A 36 1.44 1.07 15.90
N ARG A 37 1.89 -0.14 16.29
CA ARG A 37 2.15 -1.27 15.37
C ARG A 37 0.93 -1.65 14.52
N TRP A 38 -0.28 -1.53 15.08
CA TRP A 38 -1.51 -1.91 14.36
C TRP A 38 -1.70 -1.11 13.07
N LEU A 39 -1.22 0.14 13.04
CA LEU A 39 -1.35 1.00 11.87
C LEU A 39 -0.47 0.51 10.71
N ALA A 40 0.72 -0.07 10.99
CA ALA A 40 1.56 -0.69 9.98
C ALA A 40 0.85 -1.88 9.32
N TYR A 41 0.18 -2.71 10.13
CA TYR A 41 -0.59 -3.85 9.60
C TYR A 41 -1.76 -3.40 8.73
N VAL A 42 -2.45 -2.31 9.09
CA VAL A 42 -3.51 -1.74 8.24
C VAL A 42 -2.95 -1.32 6.88
N PHE A 43 -1.83 -0.61 6.85
CA PHE A 43 -1.17 -0.23 5.60
C PHE A 43 -0.74 -1.43 4.75
N TRP A 44 -0.22 -2.48 5.38
CA TRP A 44 0.16 -3.71 4.68
C TRP A 44 -1.04 -4.48 4.13
N VAL A 45 -2.16 -4.55 4.88
CA VAL A 45 -3.41 -5.16 4.40
C VAL A 45 -3.94 -4.39 3.18
N VAL A 46 -3.96 -3.06 3.25
CA VAL A 46 -4.39 -2.20 2.12
C VAL A 46 -3.48 -2.40 0.91
N ALA A 47 -2.16 -2.45 1.11
CA ALA A 47 -1.20 -2.71 0.04
C ALA A 47 -1.45 -4.08 -0.62
N ALA A 48 -1.67 -5.13 0.18
CA ALA A 48 -1.97 -6.47 -0.33
C ALA A 48 -3.27 -6.49 -1.14
N LEU A 49 -4.33 -5.82 -0.67
CA LEU A 49 -5.60 -5.72 -1.39
C LEU A 49 -5.44 -4.99 -2.74
N LEU A 50 -4.71 -3.88 -2.76
CA LEU A 50 -4.43 -3.13 -3.99
C LEU A 50 -3.61 -3.97 -4.99
N MET A 51 -2.64 -4.73 -4.51
CA MET A 51 -1.84 -5.63 -5.34
C MET A 51 -2.70 -6.77 -5.92
N LEU A 52 -3.54 -7.41 -5.10
CA LEU A 52 -4.47 -8.45 -5.56
C LEU A 52 -5.46 -7.92 -6.59
N LEU A 53 -5.99 -6.72 -6.39
CA LEU A 53 -6.86 -6.05 -7.37
C LEU A 53 -6.11 -5.76 -8.67
N GLY A 54 -4.86 -5.28 -8.60
CA GLY A 54 -4.03 -5.05 -9.77
C GLY A 54 -3.64 -6.33 -10.54
N LEU A 55 -3.59 -7.47 -9.86
CA LEU A 55 -3.38 -8.80 -10.46
C LEU A 55 -4.64 -9.40 -11.08
N ALA A 56 -5.82 -9.07 -10.53
CA ALA A 56 -7.11 -9.60 -10.98
C ALA A 56 -7.72 -8.83 -12.17
N GLN A 57 -7.41 -7.52 -12.28
CA GLN A 57 -7.56 -6.73 -13.51
C GLN A 57 -6.60 -7.27 -14.56
#